data_AF-A0A2X1S4K5-F1
#
_entry.id   AF-A0A2X1S4K5-F1
#
_cell.length_a   1.000
_cell.length_b   1.000
_cell.length_c   1.000
_cell.angle_alpha   90.00
_cell.angle_beta   90.00
_cell.angle_gamma   90.00
#
_symmetry.space_group_name_H-M   'P 1'
#
loop_
_entity.id
_entity.type
_entity.pdbx_description
1 polymer ?
#
loop_
_entity_poly.entity_id
_entity_poly.type
_entity_poly.pdbx_seq_one_letter_code
_entity_poly.pdbx_strand_id
1 'polypeptide(L)' 'MTVQLSLPVCVLPGCETPVTGWGDACGGCRAAFGPHLHQTLHGERLTAEQIEQRDSHVHRAYALHRSARP' A
#
# COMPACT_ATOMS: atom_id res chain seq x y z
N MET A 1 -9.22 -15.15 19.47
CA MET A 1 -8.34 -14.36 18.58
C MET A 1 -9.23 -13.81 17.47
N THR A 2 -9.46 -12.51 17.44
CA THR A 2 -10.28 -11.87 16.39
C THR A 2 -9.43 -11.68 15.15
N VAL A 3 -9.77 -12.37 14.06
CA VAL A 3 -9.20 -12.10 12.74
C VAL A 3 -9.84 -10.82 12.24
N GLN A 4 -9.10 -9.72 12.28
CA GLN A 4 -9.55 -8.48 11.65
C GLN A 4 -9.40 -8.66 10.14
N LEU A 5 -10.52 -8.86 9.44
CA LEU A 5 -10.55 -8.98 7.99
C LEU A 5 -10.27 -7.59 7.39
N SER A 6 -9.03 -7.35 6.97
CA SER A 6 -8.68 -6.16 6.19
C SER A 6 -9.04 -6.40 4.72
N LEU A 7 -9.70 -5.41 4.11
CA LEU A 7 -9.96 -5.41 2.67
C LEU A 7 -8.70 -4.92 1.94
N PRO A 8 -8.34 -5.50 0.78
CA PRO A 8 -7.23 -5.00 -0.02
C PRO A 8 -7.50 -3.57 -0.48
N VAL A 9 -6.53 -2.70 -0.26
CA VAL A 9 -6.51 -1.32 -0.77
C VAL A 9 -5.35 -1.14 -1.75
N CYS A 10 -5.42 -0.09 -2.54
CA CYS A 10 -4.38 0.26 -3.51
C CYS A 10 -2.98 0.20 -2.89
N VAL A 11 -2.05 -0.49 -3.57
CA VAL A 11 -0.67 -0.69 -3.10
C VAL A 11 0.16 0.60 -3.03
N LEU A 12 -0.31 1.67 -3.67
CA LEU A 12 0.38 2.95 -3.68
C LEU A 12 0.11 3.74 -2.39
N PRO A 13 1.17 4.24 -1.72
CA PRO A 13 1.05 4.98 -0.48
C PRO A 13 0.06 6.15 -0.59
N GLY A 14 -0.83 6.28 0.40
CA GLY A 14 -1.81 7.36 0.49
C GLY A 14 -3.07 7.19 -0.36
N CYS A 15 -3.21 6.10 -1.12
CA CYS A 15 -4.43 5.78 -1.84
C CYS A 15 -5.24 4.71 -1.09
N GLU A 16 -6.45 5.05 -0.64
CA GLU A 16 -7.33 4.15 0.11
C GLU A 16 -8.37 3.45 -0.76
N THR A 17 -8.25 3.54 -2.09
CA THR A 17 -9.22 2.94 -3.02
C THR A 17 -9.21 1.42 -2.89
N PRO A 18 -10.36 0.77 -2.64
CA PRO A 18 -10.45 -0.69 -2.60
C PRO A 18 -10.04 -1.33 -3.93
N VAL A 19 -9.39 -2.48 -3.85
CA VAL A 19 -8.96 -3.26 -5.01
C VAL A 19 -9.27 -4.74 -4.83
N THR A 20 -9.20 -5.51 -5.90
CA THR A 20 -9.59 -6.93 -5.90
C THR A 20 -8.56 -7.81 -5.18
N GLY A 21 -7.27 -7.46 -5.24
CA GLY A 21 -6.20 -8.25 -4.61
C GLY A 21 -5.11 -7.39 -3.98
N TRP A 22 -4.45 -7.95 -2.97
CA TRP A 22 -3.26 -7.34 -2.38
C TRP A 22 -2.19 -7.12 -3.46
N GLY A 23 -1.50 -5.98 -3.35
CA GLY A 23 -0.49 -5.58 -4.32
C GLY A 23 -1.02 -4.93 -5.60
N ASP A 24 -2.35 -4.81 -5.78
CA ASP A 24 -2.91 -4.09 -6.93
C ASP A 24 -2.81 -2.57 -6.77
N ALA A 25 -2.40 -1.89 -7.84
CA ALA A 25 -2.71 -0.47 -8.01
C ALA A 25 -4.13 -0.31 -8.56
N CYS A 26 -4.91 0.66 -8.05
CA CYS A 26 -6.24 0.96 -8.57
C CYS A 26 -6.19 1.58 -9.98
N GLY A 27 -7.30 1.56 -10.71
CA GLY A 27 -7.38 2.10 -12.07
C GLY A 27 -6.98 3.58 -12.17
N GLY A 28 -7.34 4.40 -11.17
CA GLY A 28 -6.98 5.81 -11.11
C GLY A 28 -5.47 6.03 -11.01
N CYS A 29 -4.80 5.31 -10.10
CA CYS A 29 -3.35 5.36 -9.98
C CYS A 29 -2.64 4.83 -11.25
N ARG A 30 -3.13 3.74 -11.84
CA ARG A 30 -2.59 3.22 -13.10
C ARG A 30 -2.68 4.26 -14.22
N ALA A 31 -3.79 4.99 -14.31
CA ALA A 31 -3.96 6.04 -15.31
C ALA A 31 -3.08 7.27 -15.02
N ALA A 32 -3.01 7.70 -13.76
CA ALA A 32 -2.27 8.91 -13.36
C ALA A 32 -0.75 8.76 -13.53
N PHE A 33 -0.19 7.62 -13.10
CA PHE A 33 1.25 7.38 -13.20
C PHE A 33 1.64 6.72 -14.54
N GLY A 34 0.71 6.00 -15.18
CA GLY A 34 0.91 5.43 -16.50
C GLY A 34 2.18 4.57 -16.60
N PRO A 35 3.06 4.82 -17.59
CA PRO A 35 4.31 4.09 -17.77
C PRO A 35 5.32 4.22 -16.63
N HIS A 36 5.16 5.21 -15.74
CA HIS A 36 6.06 5.36 -14.59
C HIS A 36 5.79 4.35 -13.48
N LEU A 37 4.63 3.68 -13.49
CA LEU A 37 4.43 2.49 -12.68
C LEU A 37 5.12 1.31 -13.34
N HIS A 38 6.19 0.85 -12.72
CA HIS A 38 6.84 -0.38 -13.13
C HIS A 38 5.91 -1.57 -12.86
N GLN A 39 5.19 -1.99 -13.89
CA GLN A 39 4.35 -3.19 -13.85
C GLN A 39 5.18 -4.35 -14.35
N THR A 40 5.66 -5.18 -13.43
CA THR A 40 6.28 -6.45 -13.81
C THR A 40 5.15 -7.35 -14.30
N LEU A 41 5.03 -7.53 -15.63
CA LEU A 41 3.92 -8.28 -16.28
C LEU A 41 3.74 -9.71 -15.74
N HIS A 42 4.76 -10.26 -15.07
CA HIS A 42 4.76 -11.57 -14.41
C HIS A 42 5.38 -11.52 -13.00
N GLY A 43 5.46 -10.35 -12.38
CA GLY A 43 5.98 -10.23 -11.03
C GLY A 43 4.98 -10.75 -10.01
N GLU A 44 5.49 -11.35 -8.93
CA GLU A 44 4.66 -11.68 -7.79
C GLU A 44 4.12 -10.39 -7.16
N ARG A 45 2.81 -10.38 -6.90
CA ARG A 45 2.19 -9.29 -6.16
C ARG A 45 2.58 -9.39 -4.70
N LEU A 46 2.73 -8.24 -4.06
CA LEU A 46 2.97 -8.22 -2.62
C LEU A 46 1.75 -8.76 -1.87
N THR A 47 2.00 -9.65 -0.90
CA THR A 47 0.99 -10.07 0.06
C THR A 47 0.67 -8.95 1.06
N ALA A 48 -0.40 -9.11 1.83
CA ALA A 48 -0.73 -8.18 2.91
C ALA A 48 0.43 -8.04 3.91
N GLU A 49 1.08 -9.15 4.31
CA GLU A 49 2.20 -9.10 5.26
C GLU A 49 3.42 -8.40 4.67
N GLN A 50 3.71 -8.63 3.38
CA GLN A 50 4.82 -7.95 2.70
C GLN A 50 4.58 -6.44 2.58
N ILE A 51 3.34 -6.02 2.34
CA ILE A 51 2.93 -4.61 2.33
C ILE A 51 3.08 -4.00 3.72
N GLU A 52 2.57 -4.68 4.76
CA GLU A 52 2.69 -4.21 6.14
C GLU A 52 4.16 -4.07 6.56
N GLN A 53 4.99 -5.07 6.23
CA GLN A 53 6.42 -5.04 6.51
C GLN A 53 7.10 -3.85 5.82
N ARG A 54 6.80 -3.62 4.52
CA ARG A 54 7.30 -2.48 3.75
C ARG A 54 6.92 -1.14 4.39
N ASP A 55 5.67 -1.01 4.82
CA ASP A 55 5.09 0.27 5.27
C ASP A 55 5.38 0.58 6.76
N SER A 56 5.71 -0.46 7.55
CA SER A 56 5.94 -0.35 9.00
C SER A 56 6.98 0.72 9.37
N HIS A 57 8.07 0.82 8.61
CA HIS A 57 9.12 1.80 8.86
C HIS A 57 8.62 3.24 8.68
N VAL A 58 7.88 3.48 7.60
CA VAL A 58 7.33 4.80 7.27
C VAL A 58 6.28 5.22 8.31
N HIS A 59 5.39 4.30 8.69
CA HIS A 59 4.41 4.56 9.74
C HIS A 59 5.08 4.94 11.07
N ARG A 60 6.15 4.24 11.45
CA ARG A 60 6.91 4.55 12.66
C ARG A 60 7.55 5.94 12.59
N ALA A 61 8.18 6.29 11.47
CA ALA A 61 8.80 7.60 11.27
C ALA A 61 7.77 8.75 11.39
N TYR A 62 6.62 8.62 10.73
CA TYR A 62 5.55 9.63 10.82
C TYR A 62 4.90 9.69 12.20
N ALA A 63 4.77 8.57 12.91
CA ALA A 63 4.29 8.57 14.30
C ALA A 63 5.23 9.37 15.21
N LEU A 64 6.55 9.14 15.11
CA LEU A 64 7.55 9.89 15.85
C LEU A 64 7.51 11.39 15.51
N HIS A 65 7.46 11.74 14.23
CA HIS A 65 7.38 13.13 13.79
C HIS A 65 6.12 13.82 14.33
N ARG A 66 4.96 13.16 14.32
CA ARG A 66 3.72 13.72 14.89
C ARG A 66 3.81 13.92 16.40
N SER A 67 4.46 13.02 17.13
CA SER A 67 4.66 13.17 18.58
C SER A 67 5.68 14.24 18.97
N ALA A 68 6.62 14.56 18.09
CA ALA A 68 7.64 15.59 18.32
C ALA A 68 7.19 16.99 17.89
N ARG A 69 6.01 17.11 17.25
CA ARG A 69 5.46 18.39 16.82
C ARG A 69 4.80 19.06 18.05
N PRO A 70 5.25 20.27 18.45
CA PRO A 70 4.67 21.01 19.58
C PRO A 70 3.22 21.45 19.30
#